data_AF-A0AAE1GQW6-F1
#
_entry.id   AF-A0AAE1GQW6-F1
#
_cell.length_a   1.000
_cell.length_b   1.000
_cell.length_c   1.000
_cell.angle_alpha   90.00
_cell.angle_beta   90.00
_cell.angle_gamma   90.00
#
_symmetry.space_group_name_H-M   'P 1'
#
loop_
_entity.id
_entity.type
_entity.pdbx_description
1 polymer ?
#
loop_
_entity_poly.entity_id
_entity_poly.type
_entity_poly.pdbx_seq_one_letter_code
_entity_poly.pdbx_strand_id
1 'polypeptide(L)'
;MTIIKWMRKKLWRLEKFENESMRTGIRLESTARKKCESLLKEHVNQNYTIKETGLWKNPKFPQMACSPDGLITLPGEQTKLLEIKVLTVLNQTSGEEICNSEEEDNPEGDNPQEEENNPQKAKTNKKKLQPVNPEKFEEEMTPEQKRRFYLKRNNEGDVVLKTSHAYNYQIQMSLNILELSECILCVFSETGCRLVTVEYDQSFWEEKRERLLQKHREILIPEAILGKTKRWLPPCELIYSKFHEDPEDPYFENDS
;
A
#
# COMPACT_ATOMS: atom_id res chain seq x y z
N MET A 1 31.53 1.55 -18.87
CA MET A 1 30.25 1.64 -18.10
C MET A 1 29.13 1.79 -19.13
N THR A 2 28.26 0.79 -19.31
CA THR A 2 27.31 0.72 -20.44
C THR A 2 26.27 1.85 -20.37
N ILE A 3 25.89 2.43 -21.51
CA ILE A 3 24.85 3.49 -21.64
C ILE A 3 23.58 3.11 -20.86
N ILE A 4 23.19 1.84 -20.88
CA ILE A 4 22.08 1.29 -20.11
C ILE A 4 22.25 1.48 -18.60
N LYS A 5 23.45 1.26 -18.03
CA LYS A 5 23.71 1.49 -16.60
C LYS A 5 23.60 2.97 -16.23
N TRP A 6 24.03 3.86 -17.14
CA TRP A 6 23.90 5.31 -16.94
C TRP A 6 22.44 5.75 -17.01
N MET A 7 21.66 5.29 -18.00
CA MET A 7 20.23 5.61 -18.12
C MET A 7 19.44 5.11 -16.90
N ARG A 8 19.66 3.87 -16.46
CA ARG A 8 19.02 3.30 -15.26
C ARG A 8 19.26 4.16 -14.01
N LYS A 9 20.49 4.62 -13.79
CA LYS A 9 20.88 5.37 -12.60
C LYS A 9 20.50 6.86 -12.67
N LYS A 10 20.72 7.51 -13.81
CA LYS A 10 20.68 8.98 -13.95
C LYS A 10 19.48 9.52 -14.72
N LEU A 11 18.79 8.70 -15.50
CA LEU A 11 17.58 9.10 -16.22
C LEU A 11 16.34 8.53 -15.53
N TRP A 12 16.29 7.22 -15.34
CA TRP A 12 15.12 6.53 -14.80
C TRP A 12 15.10 6.45 -13.27
N ARG A 13 16.18 6.85 -12.58
CA ARG A 13 16.35 6.74 -11.11
C ARG A 13 15.85 5.40 -10.56
N LEU A 14 16.16 4.29 -11.26
CA LEU A 14 15.78 2.92 -10.87
C LEU A 14 16.65 2.40 -9.72
N GLU A 15 17.06 3.27 -8.80
CA GLU A 15 17.56 2.81 -7.51
C GLU A 15 16.41 2.06 -6.84
N LYS A 16 16.70 0.84 -6.39
CA LYS A 16 15.69 -0.05 -5.85
C LYS A 16 15.12 0.61 -4.59
N PHE A 17 13.91 1.15 -4.68
CA PHE A 17 13.20 1.64 -3.52
C PHE A 17 12.73 0.42 -2.72
N GLU A 18 13.24 0.26 -1.51
CA GLU A 18 12.95 -0.90 -0.66
C GLU A 18 12.93 -0.48 0.81
N ASN A 19 11.73 -0.36 1.38
CA ASN A 19 11.54 -0.08 2.79
C ASN A 19 11.42 -1.39 3.62
N GLU A 20 11.43 -1.26 4.95
CA GLU A 20 11.31 -2.40 5.86
C GLU A 20 9.97 -3.15 5.70
N SER A 21 8.90 -2.39 5.43
CA SER A 21 7.57 -2.94 5.15
C SER A 21 7.57 -3.87 3.95
N MET A 22 8.19 -3.47 2.84
CA MET A 22 8.31 -4.28 1.62
C MET A 22 9.11 -5.56 1.86
N ARG A 23 10.24 -5.48 2.59
CA ARG A 23 11.04 -6.65 2.97
C ARG A 23 10.25 -7.63 3.81
N THR A 24 9.52 -7.11 4.79
CA THR A 24 8.71 -7.90 5.71
C THR A 24 7.56 -8.57 4.96
N GLY A 25 6.88 -7.83 4.08
CA GLY A 25 5.84 -8.35 3.19
C GLY A 25 6.35 -9.53 2.38
N ILE A 26 7.43 -9.34 1.60
CA ILE A 26 8.04 -10.40 0.78
C ILE A 26 8.40 -11.63 1.61
N ARG A 27 8.99 -11.43 2.80
CA ARG A 27 9.40 -12.54 3.67
C ARG A 27 8.20 -13.34 4.20
N LEU A 28 7.11 -12.66 4.55
CA LEU A 28 5.95 -13.27 5.21
C LEU A 28 4.85 -13.70 4.24
N GLU A 29 4.89 -13.27 2.98
CA GLU A 29 3.87 -13.56 1.97
C GLU A 29 3.59 -15.05 1.82
N SER A 30 4.63 -15.89 1.76
CA SER A 30 4.46 -17.35 1.64
C SER A 30 3.79 -17.96 2.87
N THR A 31 4.05 -17.43 4.06
CA THR A 31 3.40 -17.83 5.31
C THR A 31 1.95 -17.38 5.33
N ALA A 32 1.69 -16.14 4.92
CA ALA A 32 0.35 -15.58 4.80
C ALA A 32 -0.51 -16.38 3.82
N ARG A 33 0.04 -16.75 2.66
CA ARG A 33 -0.63 -17.58 1.64
C ARG A 33 -1.04 -18.94 2.20
N LYS A 34 -0.13 -19.63 2.90
CA LYS A 34 -0.42 -20.91 3.55
C LYS A 34 -1.52 -20.78 4.61
N LYS A 35 -1.47 -19.72 5.42
CA LYS A 35 -2.49 -19.48 6.44
C LYS A 35 -3.86 -19.17 5.81
N CYS A 36 -3.89 -18.36 4.76
CA CYS A 36 -5.08 -18.09 3.95
C CYS A 36 -5.68 -19.39 3.38
N GLU A 37 -4.85 -20.25 2.78
CA GLU A 37 -5.29 -21.53 2.23
C GLU A 37 -5.92 -22.43 3.31
N SER A 38 -5.31 -22.53 4.49
CA SER A 38 -5.88 -23.29 5.61
C SER A 38 -7.22 -22.73 6.08
N LEU A 39 -7.34 -21.40 6.20
CA LEU A 39 -8.59 -20.75 6.61
C LEU A 39 -9.71 -20.96 5.59
N LEU A 40 -9.40 -20.87 4.29
CA LEU A 40 -10.39 -21.11 3.23
C LEU A 40 -10.91 -22.56 3.25
N LYS A 41 -10.01 -23.55 3.45
CA LYS A 41 -10.40 -24.97 3.57
C LYS A 41 -11.29 -25.22 4.79
N GLU A 42 -10.99 -24.58 5.92
CA GLU A 42 -11.76 -24.71 7.17
C GLU A 42 -13.17 -24.11 7.05
N HIS A 43 -13.30 -22.91 6.49
CA HIS A 43 -14.57 -22.18 6.48
C HIS A 43 -15.58 -22.71 5.46
N VAL A 44 -15.13 -23.25 4.32
CA VAL A 44 -16.03 -23.59 3.21
C VAL A 44 -16.09 -25.09 2.93
N ASN A 45 -15.28 -25.92 3.64
CA ASN A 45 -15.24 -27.37 3.46
C ASN A 45 -15.08 -27.79 1.98
N GLN A 46 -14.33 -27.00 1.22
CA GLN A 46 -14.07 -27.17 -0.21
C GLN A 46 -12.57 -27.23 -0.48
N ASN A 47 -12.19 -27.95 -1.53
CA ASN A 47 -10.80 -28.12 -1.94
C ASN A 47 -10.32 -26.96 -2.80
N TYR A 48 -9.96 -25.84 -2.18
CA TYR A 48 -9.32 -24.72 -2.87
C TYR A 48 -7.92 -25.06 -3.36
N THR A 49 -7.59 -24.58 -4.55
CA THR A 49 -6.21 -24.53 -5.05
C THR A 49 -5.81 -23.07 -5.24
N ILE A 50 -4.75 -22.64 -4.56
CA ILE A 50 -4.16 -21.30 -4.76
C ILE A 50 -2.96 -21.45 -5.70
N LYS A 51 -2.97 -20.73 -6.83
CA LYS A 51 -1.87 -20.70 -7.79
C LYS A 51 -1.25 -19.31 -7.85
N GLU A 52 0.07 -19.24 -7.76
CA GLU A 52 0.81 -18.01 -8.05
C GLU A 52 0.70 -17.67 -9.54
N THR A 53 0.84 -16.38 -9.86
CA THR A 53 0.76 -15.88 -11.22
C THR A 53 1.77 -14.77 -11.46
N GLY A 54 2.05 -14.50 -12.74
CA GLY A 54 2.85 -13.35 -13.16
C GLY A 54 2.01 -12.10 -13.44
N LEU A 55 2.61 -11.21 -14.23
CA LEU A 55 2.00 -9.97 -14.69
C LEU A 55 0.92 -10.24 -15.75
N TRP A 56 -0.29 -9.78 -15.49
CA TRP A 56 -1.41 -9.72 -16.43
C TRP A 56 -1.51 -8.33 -17.03
N LYS A 57 -1.73 -8.27 -18.34
CA LYS A 57 -1.97 -7.01 -19.06
C LYS A 57 -3.39 -6.99 -19.58
N ASN A 58 -4.04 -5.83 -19.51
CA ASN A 58 -5.37 -5.68 -20.09
C ASN A 58 -5.25 -5.70 -21.64
N PRO A 59 -5.97 -6.59 -22.34
CA PRO A 59 -5.87 -6.69 -23.80
C PRO A 59 -6.45 -5.45 -24.51
N LYS A 60 -7.50 -4.83 -23.94
CA LYS A 60 -8.14 -3.63 -24.49
C LYS A 60 -7.34 -2.36 -24.16
N PHE A 61 -6.66 -2.35 -23.02
CA PHE A 61 -5.89 -1.20 -22.54
C PHE A 61 -4.47 -1.63 -22.11
N PRO A 62 -3.55 -1.88 -23.05
CA PRO A 62 -2.23 -2.46 -22.78
C PRO A 62 -1.34 -1.68 -21.80
N GLN A 63 -1.64 -0.41 -21.58
CA GLN A 63 -1.02 0.46 -20.56
C GLN A 63 -1.39 0.09 -19.11
N MET A 64 -2.38 -0.77 -18.90
CA MET A 64 -2.79 -1.26 -17.59
C MET A 64 -2.37 -2.72 -17.40
N ALA A 65 -1.81 -3.01 -16.23
CA ALA A 65 -1.36 -4.34 -15.85
C ALA A 65 -1.46 -4.53 -14.34
N CYS A 66 -1.60 -5.78 -13.90
CA CYS A 66 -1.58 -6.15 -12.49
C CYS A 66 -0.78 -7.44 -12.28
N SER A 67 -0.24 -7.63 -11.09
CA SER A 67 0.45 -8.86 -10.70
C SER A 67 -0.17 -9.36 -9.40
N PRO A 68 -1.28 -10.13 -9.47
CA PRO A 68 -1.96 -10.64 -8.30
C PRO A 68 -1.08 -11.55 -7.45
N ASP A 69 -1.35 -11.61 -6.14
CA ASP A 69 -0.63 -12.51 -5.22
C ASP A 69 -1.02 -13.99 -5.39
N GLY A 70 -2.16 -14.24 -6.03
CA GLY A 70 -2.57 -15.56 -6.48
C GLY A 70 -3.95 -15.59 -7.13
N LEU A 71 -4.27 -16.75 -7.69
CA LEU A 71 -5.59 -17.11 -8.19
C LEU A 71 -6.11 -18.29 -7.39
N ILE A 72 -7.33 -18.14 -6.87
CA ILE A 72 -8.02 -19.17 -6.12
C ILE A 72 -8.95 -19.88 -7.09
N THR A 73 -8.71 -21.17 -7.32
CA THR A 73 -9.55 -22.02 -8.15
C THR A 73 -10.34 -22.97 -7.28
N LEU A 74 -11.66 -22.94 -7.45
CA LEU A 74 -12.60 -23.87 -6.85
C LEU A 74 -12.94 -25.01 -7.82
N PRO A 75 -13.05 -26.27 -7.36
CA PRO A 75 -13.46 -27.38 -8.24
C PRO A 75 -14.87 -27.15 -8.78
N GLY A 76 -14.99 -26.90 -10.09
CA GLY A 76 -16.28 -26.73 -10.75
C GLY A 76 -16.93 -25.34 -10.59
N GLU A 77 -16.23 -24.36 -10.01
CA GLU A 77 -16.77 -23.01 -9.78
C GLU A 77 -15.87 -21.89 -10.35
N GLN A 78 -16.26 -20.66 -10.05
CA GLN A 78 -15.62 -19.41 -10.43
C GLN A 78 -14.22 -19.26 -9.82
N THR A 79 -13.30 -18.68 -10.61
CA THR A 79 -11.98 -18.29 -10.12
C THR A 79 -12.09 -16.98 -9.34
N LYS A 80 -11.44 -16.91 -8.17
CA LYS A 80 -11.36 -15.68 -7.37
C LYS A 80 -9.93 -15.14 -7.36
N LEU A 81 -9.80 -13.83 -7.24
CA LEU A 81 -8.50 -13.18 -7.06
C LEU A 81 -8.04 -13.36 -5.61
N LEU A 82 -6.73 -13.48 -5.37
CA LEU A 82 -6.12 -13.37 -4.05
C LEU A 82 -5.20 -12.16 -4.01
N GLU A 83 -5.41 -11.30 -3.02
CA GLU A 83 -4.52 -10.20 -2.66
C GLU A 83 -4.10 -10.38 -1.18
N ILE A 84 -2.81 -10.35 -0.89
CA ILE A 84 -2.22 -10.55 0.43
C ILE A 84 -1.60 -9.24 0.88
N LYS A 85 -2.11 -8.68 1.97
CA LYS A 85 -1.52 -7.51 2.64
C LYS A 85 -0.99 -7.90 4.01
N VAL A 86 0.33 -7.83 4.16
CA VAL A 86 1.00 -8.00 5.45
C VAL A 86 0.98 -6.68 6.21
N LEU A 87 0.40 -6.67 7.40
CA LEU A 87 0.33 -5.49 8.26
C LEU A 87 1.70 -5.17 8.85
N THR A 88 2.41 -4.26 8.18
CA THR A 88 3.66 -3.67 8.69
C THR A 88 3.44 -2.28 9.30
N VAL A 89 2.30 -1.64 8.98
CA VAL A 89 1.91 -0.27 9.37
C VAL A 89 1.72 -0.10 10.89
N LEU A 90 1.69 -1.20 11.63
CA LEU A 90 1.63 -1.18 13.09
C LEU A 90 3.00 -1.05 13.75
N ASN A 91 4.06 -1.03 12.94
CA ASN A 91 5.40 -0.67 13.36
C ASN A 91 5.57 0.85 13.31
N GLN A 92 4.75 1.62 14.05
CA GLN A 92 4.96 3.06 14.11
C GLN A 92 6.31 3.37 14.79
N THR A 93 7.16 4.13 14.09
CA THR A 93 8.26 4.89 14.68
C THR A 93 7.68 5.91 15.65
N SER A 94 7.85 5.71 16.95
CA SER A 94 7.62 6.76 17.94
C SER A 94 8.89 7.62 18.02
N GLY A 95 8.78 8.92 17.76
CA GLY A 95 9.82 9.87 18.10
C GLY A 95 9.78 11.18 17.32
N GLU A 96 8.85 12.06 17.66
CA GLU A 96 9.23 13.45 17.92
C GLU A 96 8.77 13.76 19.34
N GLU A 97 9.67 13.62 20.31
CA GLU A 97 9.54 14.38 21.54
C GLU A 97 9.78 15.85 21.15
N ILE A 98 8.73 16.66 21.27
CA ILE A 98 8.87 18.10 21.42
C ILE A 98 9.60 18.29 22.76
N CYS A 99 10.91 18.47 22.72
CA CYS A 99 11.60 19.07 23.84
C CYS A 99 11.26 20.55 23.85
N ASN A 100 10.39 20.94 24.78
CA ASN A 100 10.29 22.31 25.26
C ASN A 100 11.68 22.71 25.77
N SER A 101 12.43 23.51 25.01
CA SER A 101 13.46 24.35 25.60
C SER A 101 12.81 25.70 25.87
N GLU A 102 12.62 25.98 27.15
CA GLU A 102 12.28 27.30 27.66
C GLU A 102 13.20 28.36 27.01
N GLU A 103 12.59 29.39 26.45
CA GLU A 103 13.30 30.61 26.06
C GLU A 103 13.81 31.28 27.34
N GLU A 104 15.10 31.12 27.65
CA GLU A 104 15.81 32.08 28.49
C GLU A 104 16.65 33.00 27.59
N ASP A 105 16.39 34.29 27.77
CA ASP A 105 16.97 35.47 27.13
C ASP A 105 18.51 35.55 27.15
N ASN A 106 19.12 35.74 25.96
CA ASN A 106 20.25 36.65 25.59
C ASN A 106 21.61 36.61 26.34
N PRO A 107 22.70 37.24 25.81
CA PRO A 107 23.20 37.37 24.43
C PRO A 107 24.75 37.13 24.30
N GLU A 108 25.23 37.07 23.04
CA GLU A 108 26.58 37.41 22.52
C GLU A 108 27.87 36.70 23.02
N GLY A 109 28.66 36.17 22.07
CA GLY A 109 30.10 35.90 22.26
C GLY A 109 30.75 34.99 21.21
N ASP A 110 31.67 35.56 20.44
CA ASP A 110 32.50 34.96 19.38
C ASP A 110 33.36 33.72 19.78
N ASN A 111 33.57 32.86 18.77
CA ASN A 111 34.86 32.32 18.27
C ASN A 111 34.94 30.76 18.16
N PRO A 112 35.51 30.19 17.07
CA PRO A 112 35.49 28.76 16.79
C PRO A 112 36.85 28.09 17.06
N GLN A 113 36.91 27.02 17.86
CA GLN A 113 38.02 26.04 17.83
C GLN A 113 37.58 24.61 18.23
N GLU A 114 38.36 23.67 17.71
CA GLU A 114 38.21 22.22 17.57
C GLU A 114 38.08 21.43 18.89
N GLU A 115 37.37 20.29 18.85
CA GLU A 115 37.73 19.10 19.65
C GLU A 115 37.29 17.80 18.94
N GLU A 116 38.26 16.89 18.79
CA GLU A 116 38.18 15.55 18.22
C GLU A 116 37.74 14.49 19.25
N ASN A 117 37.00 13.47 18.78
CA ASN A 117 36.95 12.08 19.27
C ASN A 117 36.34 11.72 20.65
N ASN A 118 35.13 11.12 20.65
CA ASN A 118 34.89 9.78 21.23
C ASN A 118 33.54 9.14 20.76
N PRO A 119 33.54 7.94 20.14
CA PRO A 119 32.33 7.25 19.69
C PRO A 119 31.70 6.41 20.82
N GLN A 120 30.97 7.05 21.73
CA GLN A 120 30.09 6.32 22.64
C GLN A 120 28.73 6.08 22.00
N LYS A 121 28.63 4.90 21.38
CA LYS A 121 27.42 4.17 21.00
C LYS A 121 26.28 4.46 21.97
N ALA A 122 25.37 5.35 21.59
CA ALA A 122 24.00 5.32 22.08
C ALA A 122 23.41 3.99 21.60
N LYS A 123 23.45 2.97 22.48
CA LYS A 123 22.66 1.76 22.30
C LYS A 123 21.21 2.18 22.44
N THR A 124 20.59 2.57 21.34
CA THR A 124 19.14 2.74 21.25
C THR A 124 18.51 1.41 21.63
N ASN A 125 17.93 1.34 22.81
CA ASN A 125 17.08 0.24 23.24
C ASN A 125 15.87 0.20 22.31
N LYS A 126 15.94 -0.61 21.25
CA LYS A 126 14.80 -0.92 20.39
C LYS A 126 13.78 -1.69 21.23
N LYS A 127 12.80 -0.98 21.78
CA LYS A 127 11.64 -1.59 22.42
C LYS A 127 10.97 -2.49 21.37
N LYS A 128 10.75 -3.76 21.70
CA LYS A 128 10.22 -4.78 20.79
C LYS A 128 8.72 -4.52 20.56
N LEU A 129 8.35 -4.26 19.30
CA LEU A 129 6.98 -3.98 18.84
C LEU A 129 6.09 -5.22 19.00
N GLN A 130 4.79 -5.02 19.28
CA GLN A 130 3.82 -6.12 19.34
C GLN A 130 2.92 -6.12 18.10
N PRO A 131 2.84 -7.25 17.36
CA PRO A 131 1.95 -7.39 16.22
C PRO A 131 0.47 -7.40 16.64
N VAL A 132 -0.36 -6.52 16.07
CA VAL A 132 -1.82 -6.52 16.29
C VAL A 132 -2.47 -7.65 15.52
N ASN A 133 -3.47 -8.29 16.12
CA ASN A 133 -4.28 -9.29 15.43
C ASN A 133 -5.26 -8.57 14.46
N PRO A 134 -5.25 -8.88 13.14
CA PRO A 134 -6.19 -8.34 12.16
C PRO A 134 -7.67 -8.55 12.52
N GLU A 135 -8.00 -9.55 13.33
CA GLU A 135 -9.37 -9.80 13.79
C GLU A 135 -9.83 -8.82 14.88
N LYS A 136 -8.90 -8.25 15.64
CA LYS A 136 -9.16 -7.35 16.78
C LYS A 136 -8.64 -5.94 16.55
N PHE A 137 -8.54 -5.53 15.29
CA PHE A 137 -7.97 -4.24 14.91
C PHE A 137 -8.70 -3.04 15.55
N GLU A 138 -10.00 -3.16 15.85
CA GLU A 138 -10.76 -2.09 16.51
C GLU A 138 -10.39 -1.91 17.99
N GLU A 139 -9.96 -2.95 18.69
CA GLU A 139 -9.61 -2.89 20.12
C GLU A 139 -8.12 -2.55 20.31
N GLU A 140 -7.28 -3.06 19.41
CA GLU A 140 -5.83 -3.04 19.57
C GLU A 140 -5.15 -1.85 18.87
N MET A 141 -5.83 -1.14 17.96
CA MET A 141 -5.26 0.02 17.25
C MET A 141 -5.59 1.37 17.90
N THR A 142 -4.64 2.31 17.83
CA THR A 142 -4.87 3.72 18.21
C THR A 142 -5.82 4.42 17.21
N PRO A 143 -6.48 5.54 17.59
CA PRO A 143 -7.33 6.29 16.66
C PRO A 143 -6.62 6.72 15.36
N GLU A 144 -5.35 7.12 15.45
CA GLU A 144 -4.55 7.50 14.27
C GLU A 144 -4.27 6.29 13.36
N GLN A 145 -3.99 5.14 13.95
CA GLN A 145 -3.79 3.89 13.22
C GLN A 145 -5.08 3.45 12.52
N LYS A 146 -6.24 3.56 13.19
CA LYS A 146 -7.56 3.26 12.62
C LYS A 146 -7.87 4.13 11.41
N ARG A 147 -7.51 5.42 11.44
CA ARG A 147 -7.67 6.31 10.28
C ARG A 147 -6.91 5.80 9.06
N ARG A 148 -5.65 5.40 9.25
CA ARG A 148 -4.78 4.85 8.20
C ARG A 148 -5.09 3.39 7.85
N PHE A 149 -5.84 2.70 8.68
CA PHE A 149 -6.23 1.32 8.45
C PHE A 149 -7.27 1.25 7.35
N TYR A 150 -7.12 0.23 6.51
CA TYR A 150 -7.88 0.12 5.28
C TYR A 150 -9.18 -0.69 5.42
N LEU A 151 -9.42 -1.36 6.54
CA LEU A 151 -10.70 -2.00 6.81
C LEU A 151 -11.58 -1.09 7.68
N LYS A 152 -12.90 -1.18 7.47
CA LYS A 152 -13.93 -0.57 8.31
C LYS A 152 -15.05 -1.59 8.56
N ARG A 153 -15.89 -1.32 9.56
CA ARG A 153 -17.14 -2.07 9.75
C ARG A 153 -18.28 -1.32 9.05
N ASN A 154 -19.09 -2.03 8.28
CA ASN A 154 -20.30 -1.45 7.67
C ASN A 154 -21.44 -1.34 8.71
N ASN A 155 -22.57 -0.75 8.31
CA ASN A 155 -23.76 -0.61 9.16
C ASN A 155 -24.37 -1.96 9.58
N GLU A 156 -24.10 -3.04 8.84
CA GLU A 156 -24.58 -4.40 9.10
C GLU A 156 -23.70 -5.17 10.09
N GLY A 157 -22.52 -4.62 10.40
CA GLY A 157 -21.55 -5.22 11.30
C GLY A 157 -20.44 -6.02 10.59
N ASP A 158 -20.44 -6.08 9.27
CA ASP A 158 -19.43 -6.78 8.48
C ASP A 158 -18.15 -5.95 8.29
N VAL A 159 -17.01 -6.64 8.28
CA VAL A 159 -15.70 -6.02 8.05
C VAL A 159 -15.44 -5.93 6.56
N VAL A 160 -15.38 -4.71 6.03
CA VAL A 160 -15.24 -4.40 4.60
C VAL A 160 -14.01 -3.53 4.34
N LEU A 161 -13.49 -3.59 3.11
CA LEU A 161 -12.42 -2.70 2.66
C LEU A 161 -12.98 -1.29 2.40
N LYS A 162 -12.32 -0.25 2.91
CA LYS A 162 -12.65 1.15 2.63
C LYS A 162 -12.56 1.43 1.12
N THR A 163 -13.63 1.96 0.53
CA THR A 163 -13.69 2.21 -0.92
C THR A 163 -12.73 3.32 -1.36
N SER A 164 -12.46 4.27 -0.46
CA SER A 164 -11.51 5.37 -0.62
C SER A 164 -10.03 4.94 -0.51
N HIS A 165 -9.75 3.76 0.03
CA HIS A 165 -8.36 3.35 0.28
C HIS A 165 -7.67 2.84 -0.98
N ALA A 166 -6.37 3.13 -1.13
CA ALA A 166 -5.57 2.78 -2.31
C ALA A 166 -5.64 1.29 -2.71
N TYR A 167 -5.78 0.39 -1.72
CA TYR A 167 -5.93 -1.05 -1.97
C TYR A 167 -7.23 -1.41 -2.68
N ASN A 168 -8.32 -0.67 -2.47
CA ASN A 168 -9.56 -0.90 -3.22
C ASN A 168 -9.31 -0.66 -4.71
N TYR A 169 -8.69 0.47 -5.07
CA TYR A 169 -8.32 0.75 -6.47
C TYR A 169 -7.43 -0.34 -7.08
N GLN A 170 -6.45 -0.86 -6.33
CA GLN A 170 -5.56 -1.93 -6.79
C GLN A 170 -6.34 -3.23 -7.09
N ILE A 171 -7.27 -3.60 -6.19
CA ILE A 171 -8.09 -4.80 -6.32
C ILE A 171 -9.08 -4.65 -7.47
N GLN A 172 -9.82 -3.53 -7.53
CA GLN A 172 -10.78 -3.24 -8.61
C GLN A 172 -10.11 -3.26 -10.00
N MET A 173 -8.89 -2.72 -10.10
CA MET A 173 -8.09 -2.83 -11.33
C MET A 173 -7.82 -4.28 -11.71
N SER A 174 -7.34 -5.07 -10.75
CA SER A 174 -6.97 -6.47 -10.98
C SER A 174 -8.19 -7.31 -11.36
N LEU A 175 -9.32 -7.12 -10.68
CA LEU A 175 -10.60 -7.75 -11.01
C LEU A 175 -11.05 -7.43 -12.44
N ASN A 176 -10.94 -6.18 -12.86
CA ASN A 176 -11.25 -5.80 -14.24
C ASN A 176 -10.30 -6.41 -15.27
N ILE A 177 -8.98 -6.46 -14.99
CA ILE A 177 -7.99 -6.99 -15.93
C ILE A 177 -8.18 -8.50 -16.14
N LEU A 178 -8.49 -9.24 -15.07
CA LEU A 178 -8.69 -10.68 -15.12
C LEU A 178 -10.15 -11.11 -15.36
N GLU A 179 -11.07 -10.15 -15.51
CA GLU A 179 -12.51 -10.40 -15.70
C GLU A 179 -13.12 -11.28 -14.59
N LEU A 180 -12.72 -11.02 -13.34
CA LEU A 180 -13.20 -11.74 -12.15
C LEU A 180 -14.23 -10.91 -11.38
N SER A 181 -15.20 -11.57 -10.73
CA SER A 181 -16.25 -10.91 -9.95
C SER A 181 -15.82 -10.52 -8.53
N GLU A 182 -14.84 -11.22 -7.96
CA GLU A 182 -14.50 -11.08 -6.55
C GLU A 182 -13.03 -11.38 -6.24
N CYS A 183 -12.55 -10.72 -5.19
CA CYS A 183 -11.22 -10.89 -4.63
C CYS A 183 -11.32 -11.27 -3.15
N ILE A 184 -10.55 -12.26 -2.73
CA ILE A 184 -10.27 -12.52 -1.33
C ILE A 184 -9.05 -11.69 -0.93
N LEU A 185 -9.27 -10.65 -0.14
CA LEU A 185 -8.23 -9.88 0.52
C LEU A 185 -7.83 -10.57 1.82
N CYS A 186 -6.59 -11.07 1.87
CA CYS A 186 -5.98 -11.65 3.05
C CYS A 186 -5.15 -10.60 3.80
N VAL A 187 -5.63 -10.18 4.96
CA VAL A 187 -4.91 -9.29 5.87
C VAL A 187 -4.18 -10.11 6.91
N PHE A 188 -2.85 -10.14 6.82
CA PHE A 188 -2.00 -11.01 7.63
C PHE A 188 -1.13 -10.24 8.62
N SER A 189 -0.99 -10.76 9.84
CA SER A 189 0.04 -10.42 10.80
C SER A 189 0.62 -11.69 11.43
N GLU A 190 1.70 -11.57 12.19
CA GLU A 190 2.26 -12.72 12.92
C GLU A 190 1.32 -13.26 14.02
N THR A 191 0.33 -12.47 14.46
CA THR A 191 -0.66 -12.85 15.49
C THR A 191 -1.98 -13.32 14.94
N GLY A 192 -2.28 -13.09 13.66
CA GLY A 192 -3.56 -13.49 13.09
C GLY A 192 -3.69 -13.24 11.60
N CYS A 193 -4.83 -13.65 11.06
CA CYS A 193 -5.13 -13.52 9.65
C CYS A 193 -6.63 -13.30 9.47
N ARG A 194 -7.02 -12.25 8.74
CA ARG A 194 -8.42 -11.93 8.45
C ARG A 194 -8.62 -12.00 6.94
N LEU A 195 -9.67 -12.69 6.51
CA LEU A 195 -10.10 -12.74 5.12
C LEU A 195 -11.28 -11.79 4.93
N VAL A 196 -11.24 -10.98 3.88
CA VAL A 196 -12.29 -10.04 3.50
C VAL A 196 -12.59 -10.23 2.02
N THR A 197 -13.85 -10.45 1.66
CA THR A 197 -14.27 -10.52 0.27
C THR A 197 -14.52 -9.11 -0.26
N VAL A 198 -13.96 -8.80 -1.43
CA VAL A 198 -14.14 -7.53 -2.14
C VAL A 198 -14.74 -7.84 -3.50
N GLU A 199 -15.93 -7.32 -3.77
CA GLU A 199 -16.64 -7.52 -5.02
C GLU A 199 -16.23 -6.49 -6.08
N TYR A 200 -16.34 -6.87 -7.35
CA TYR A 200 -16.05 -5.98 -8.46
C TYR A 200 -17.15 -4.92 -8.61
N ASP A 201 -16.76 -3.65 -8.57
CA ASP A 201 -17.62 -2.52 -8.86
C ASP A 201 -17.27 -1.94 -10.24
N GLN A 202 -18.08 -2.32 -11.22
CA GLN A 202 -17.92 -1.86 -12.59
C GLN A 202 -18.05 -0.34 -12.70
N SER A 203 -19.05 0.26 -12.04
CA SER A 203 -19.33 1.69 -12.16
C SER A 203 -18.19 2.53 -11.60
N PHE A 204 -17.68 2.14 -10.43
CA PHE A 204 -16.50 2.73 -9.81
C PHE A 204 -15.27 2.58 -10.70
N TRP A 205 -15.00 1.38 -11.22
CA TRP A 205 -13.79 1.15 -12.01
C TRP A 205 -13.82 1.89 -13.35
N GLU A 206 -14.96 1.96 -14.03
CA GLU A 206 -15.09 2.64 -15.31
C GLU A 206 -14.72 4.13 -15.22
N GLU A 207 -15.19 4.81 -14.18
CA GLU A 207 -14.84 6.20 -13.90
C GLU A 207 -13.34 6.38 -13.67
N LYS A 208 -12.71 5.53 -12.85
CA LYS A 208 -11.29 5.65 -12.52
C LYS A 208 -10.39 5.26 -13.69
N ARG A 209 -10.77 4.26 -14.46
CA ARG A 209 -10.07 3.86 -15.68
C ARG A 209 -9.97 5.02 -16.66
N GLU A 210 -11.06 5.75 -16.92
CA GLU A 210 -11.03 6.86 -17.88
C GLU A 210 -10.04 7.95 -17.46
N ARG A 211 -10.01 8.29 -16.16
CA ARG A 211 -9.03 9.22 -15.60
C ARG A 211 -7.58 8.71 -15.75
N LEU A 212 -7.35 7.40 -15.54
CA LEU A 212 -6.03 6.79 -15.74
C LEU A 212 -5.60 6.83 -17.21
N LEU A 213 -6.52 6.57 -18.14
CA LEU A 213 -6.26 6.63 -19.58
C LEU A 213 -5.91 8.06 -20.03
N GLN A 214 -6.63 9.05 -19.51
CA GLN A 214 -6.34 10.46 -19.75
C GLN A 214 -4.93 10.81 -19.24
N LYS A 215 -4.61 10.49 -17.97
CA LYS A 215 -3.27 10.72 -17.39
C LYS A 215 -2.16 10.01 -18.17
N HIS A 216 -2.41 8.79 -18.62
CA HIS A 216 -1.46 8.07 -19.46
C HIS A 216 -1.18 8.83 -20.76
N ARG A 217 -2.24 9.30 -21.44
CA ARG A 217 -2.13 10.03 -22.72
C ARG A 217 -1.49 11.41 -22.58
N GLU A 218 -1.87 12.17 -21.56
CA GLU A 218 -1.50 13.58 -21.42
C GLU A 218 -0.20 13.81 -20.65
N ILE A 219 0.17 12.87 -19.77
CA ILE A 219 1.34 13.01 -18.89
C ILE A 219 2.37 11.94 -19.19
N LEU A 220 2.02 10.65 -19.05
CA LEU A 220 3.00 9.57 -19.14
C LEU A 220 3.59 9.42 -20.54
N ILE A 221 2.77 9.47 -21.60
CA ILE A 221 3.27 9.37 -22.99
C ILE A 221 4.20 10.55 -23.33
N PRO A 222 3.81 11.83 -23.12
CA PRO A 222 4.71 12.96 -23.38
C PRO A 222 6.00 12.89 -22.57
N GLU A 223 5.95 12.52 -21.29
CA GLU A 223 7.15 12.38 -20.47
C GLU A 223 8.05 11.23 -20.94
N ALA A 224 7.47 10.09 -21.33
CA ALA A 224 8.22 8.95 -21.83
C ALA A 224 8.95 9.24 -23.15
N ILE A 225 8.32 10.01 -24.05
CA ILE A 225 8.90 10.38 -25.35
C ILE A 225 9.88 11.54 -25.21
N LEU A 226 9.51 12.58 -24.46
CA LEU A 226 10.24 13.86 -24.42
C LEU A 226 11.31 13.89 -23.33
N GLY A 227 11.25 13.01 -22.33
CA GLY A 227 12.21 12.95 -21.22
C GLY A 227 12.31 14.26 -20.43
N LYS A 228 11.18 14.98 -20.32
CA LYS A 228 11.10 16.36 -19.83
C LYS A 228 11.29 16.49 -18.32
N THR A 229 11.13 15.41 -17.55
CA THR A 229 11.41 15.29 -16.10
C THR A 229 12.76 15.82 -15.59
N LYS A 230 13.68 16.27 -16.46
CA LYS A 230 14.91 17.01 -16.08
C LYS A 230 14.85 18.53 -16.27
N ARG A 231 13.77 19.08 -16.79
CA ARG A 231 13.62 20.53 -16.99
C ARG A 231 12.65 21.03 -15.94
N TRP A 232 13.01 22.15 -15.32
CA TRP A 232 12.26 22.98 -14.40
C TRP A 232 10.93 23.50 -14.98
N LEU A 233 10.17 22.61 -15.61
CA LEU A 233 8.82 22.88 -16.05
C LEU A 233 7.97 22.98 -14.77
N PRO A 234 7.09 23.99 -14.69
CA PRO A 234 6.12 24.03 -13.61
C PRO A 234 5.38 22.69 -13.61
N PRO A 235 5.14 22.08 -12.42
CA PRO A 235 4.29 20.90 -12.34
C PRO A 235 3.04 21.18 -13.16
N CYS A 236 2.65 20.26 -14.05
CA CYS A 236 1.29 20.31 -14.56
C CYS A 236 0.40 20.35 -13.31
N GLU A 237 -0.39 21.40 -13.18
CA GLU A 237 -1.38 21.51 -12.11
C GLU A 237 -2.34 20.35 -12.35
N LEU A 238 -2.08 19.27 -11.63
CA LEU A 238 -3.00 18.16 -11.55
C LEU A 238 -4.24 18.78 -10.91
N ILE A 239 -5.28 18.99 -11.70
CA ILE A 239 -6.61 19.25 -11.16
C ILE A 239 -6.98 17.95 -10.43
N TYR A 240 -6.56 17.86 -9.17
CA TYR A 240 -7.01 16.84 -8.26
C TYR A 240 -8.49 17.14 -8.04
N SER A 241 -9.39 16.48 -8.77
CA SER A 241 -10.65 16.17 -8.14
C SER A 241 -10.29 15.31 -6.93
N LYS A 242 -10.77 15.66 -5.73
CA LYS A 242 -10.60 14.81 -4.55
C LYS A 242 -10.82 13.35 -4.94
N PHE A 243 -9.87 12.47 -4.61
CA PHE A 243 -10.16 11.05 -4.66
C PHE A 243 -11.40 10.83 -3.77
N HIS A 244 -12.36 10.05 -4.27
CA HIS A 244 -13.74 9.98 -3.76
C HIS A 244 -13.86 10.16 -2.26
N GLU A 245 -14.82 10.99 -1.88
CA GLU A 245 -15.31 11.12 -0.51
C GLU A 245 -16.05 9.81 -0.16
N ASP A 246 -15.61 9.12 0.90
CA ASP A 246 -16.36 8.01 1.49
C ASP A 246 -17.16 8.62 2.65
N PRO A 247 -18.40 9.10 2.41
CA PRO A 247 -19.17 9.82 3.42
C PRO A 247 -19.54 8.94 4.63
N GLU A 248 -19.37 7.63 4.52
CA GLU A 248 -19.59 6.67 5.61
C GLU A 248 -18.31 6.33 6.38
N ASP A 249 -17.13 6.79 5.95
CA ASP A 249 -15.90 6.65 6.74
C ASP A 249 -15.78 7.82 7.73
N PRO A 250 -15.97 7.59 9.05
CA PRO A 250 -15.91 8.65 10.06
C PRO A 250 -14.49 9.26 10.20
N TYR A 251 -13.50 8.68 9.52
CA TYR A 251 -12.12 9.16 9.50
C TYR A 251 -11.73 9.81 8.16
N PHE A 252 -12.68 10.02 7.26
CA PHE A 252 -12.46 10.76 6.02
C PHE A 252 -12.43 12.27 6.32
N GLU A 253 -11.23 12.84 6.46
CA GLU A 253 -11.05 14.29 6.47
C GLU A 253 -10.79 14.80 5.05
N ASN A 254 -11.45 15.91 4.70
CA ASN A 254 -11.05 16.72 3.57
C ASN A 254 -9.67 17.31 3.89
N ASP A 255 -8.59 16.65 3.46
CA ASP A 255 -7.27 17.27 3.43
C ASP A 255 -7.42 18.62 2.71
N SER A 256 -7.27 19.69 3.49
CA SER A 256 -7.48 21.09 3.11
C SER A 256 -6.22 21.67 2.49
#